data_AF-A0AAV9Z466-F1
#
_entry.id   AF-A0AAV9Z466-F1
#
_cell.length_a   1.000
_cell.length_b   1.000
_cell.length_c   1.000
_cell.angle_alpha   90.00
_cell.angle_beta   90.00
_cell.angle_gamma   90.00
#
_symmetry.space_group_name_H-M   'P 1'
#
loop_
_entity.id
_entity.type
_entity.pdbx_description
1 polymer ?
#
loop_
_entity_poly.entity_id
_entity_poly.type
_entity_poly.pdbx_seq_one_letter_code
_entity_poly.pdbx_strand_id
1 'polypeptide(L)'
;MTVAANQQPTVPPPLELLEAFRLHFHQYHRAVNEAMSNPTDEVVLSRLHDDLQEYSALVVEHAHIFPVEELATVQQNLALMLNDARKGETPD
;
A
#
# COMPACT_ATOMS: atom_id res chain seq x y z
N MET A 1 9.82 28.44 -32.67
CA MET A 1 10.30 28.98 -31.38
C MET A 1 9.07 29.40 -30.58
N THR A 2 8.81 29.08 -29.32
CA THR A 2 9.38 28.23 -28.27
C THR A 2 8.36 28.36 -27.14
N VAL A 3 7.86 27.27 -26.56
CA VAL A 3 7.66 27.15 -25.10
C VAL A 3 7.63 25.66 -24.78
N ALA A 4 8.80 25.14 -24.39
CA ALA A 4 8.85 23.87 -23.71
C ALA A 4 8.08 24.03 -22.39
N ALA A 5 6.97 23.32 -22.24
CA ALA A 5 6.32 23.18 -20.95
C ALA A 5 7.32 22.50 -20.02
N ASN A 6 7.87 23.27 -19.08
CA ASN A 6 8.66 22.77 -17.97
C ASN A 6 7.75 21.82 -17.16
N GLN A 7 7.80 20.53 -17.46
CA GLN A 7 7.32 19.48 -16.57
C GLN A 7 8.30 19.39 -15.41
N GLN A 8 8.15 20.28 -14.42
CA GLN A 8 8.76 20.04 -13.12
C GLN A 8 8.19 18.73 -12.57
N PRO A 9 9.01 17.76 -12.12
CA PRO A 9 8.51 16.64 -11.34
C PRO A 9 8.06 17.20 -9.99
N THR A 10 6.83 17.71 -9.93
CA THR A 10 6.30 18.26 -8.70
C THR A 10 6.01 17.10 -7.76
N VAL A 11 6.83 16.99 -6.71
CA VAL A 11 6.49 16.17 -5.54
C VAL A 11 5.06 16.57 -5.13
N PRO A 12 4.11 15.62 -5.05
CA PRO A 12 2.73 15.95 -4.71
C PRO A 12 2.72 16.63 -3.33
N PRO A 13 1.85 17.64 -3.12
CA PRO A 13 1.71 18.24 -1.81
C PRO A 13 1.25 17.19 -0.79
N PRO A 14 1.54 17.39 0.51
CA PRO A 14 1.31 16.38 1.55
C PRO A 14 -0.11 15.84 1.61
N LEU A 15 -1.11 16.67 1.30
CA LEU A 15 -2.52 16.27 1.29
C LEU A 15 -2.84 15.33 0.12
N GLU A 16 -2.40 15.66 -1.10
CA GLU A 16 -2.59 14.80 -2.27
C GLU A 16 -1.85 13.47 -2.09
N LEU A 17 -0.67 13.51 -1.48
CA LEU A 17 0.09 12.30 -1.14
C LEU A 17 -0.64 11.44 -0.11
N LEU A 18 -1.19 12.05 0.96
CA LEU A 18 -1.99 11.33 1.95
C LEU A 18 -3.25 10.69 1.34
N GLU A 19 -3.93 11.39 0.43
CA GLU A 19 -5.08 10.85 -0.29
C GLU A 19 -4.67 9.66 -1.18
N ALA A 20 -3.52 9.73 -1.84
CA ALA A 20 -2.98 8.63 -2.62
C ALA A 20 -2.66 7.40 -1.74
N PHE A 21 -2.06 7.61 -0.56
CA PHE A 21 -1.83 6.53 0.41
C PHE A 21 -3.16 5.89 0.84
N ARG A 22 -4.16 6.67 1.23
CA ARG A 22 -5.49 6.15 1.61
C ARG A 22 -6.11 5.33 0.48
N LEU A 23 -6.02 5.80 -0.76
CA LEU A 23 -6.55 5.09 -1.92
C LEU A 23 -5.84 3.74 -2.13
N HIS A 24 -4.51 3.72 -2.09
CA HIS A 24 -3.73 2.48 -2.20
C HIS A 24 -4.04 1.51 -1.05
N PHE A 25 -4.13 2.00 0.19
CA PHE A 25 -4.52 1.17 1.33
C PHE A 25 -5.86 0.47 1.10
N HIS A 26 -6.88 1.19 0.59
CA HIS A 26 -8.17 0.58 0.26
C HIS A 26 -8.09 -0.46 -0.87
N GLN A 27 -7.23 -0.24 -1.87
CA GLN A 27 -7.03 -1.21 -2.95
C GLN A 27 -6.37 -2.48 -2.43
N TYR A 28 -5.31 -2.37 -1.62
CA TYR A 28 -4.66 -3.52 -1.00
C TYR A 28 -5.60 -4.29 -0.08
N HIS A 29 -6.40 -3.59 0.73
CA HIS A 29 -7.38 -4.23 1.59
C HIS A 29 -8.41 -5.04 0.79
N ARG A 30 -8.86 -4.54 -0.38
CA ARG A 30 -9.73 -5.31 -1.28
C ARG A 30 -9.00 -6.50 -1.88
N ALA A 31 -7.79 -6.30 -2.41
CA ALA A 31 -7.00 -7.36 -3.02
C ALA A 31 -6.73 -8.51 -2.05
N VAL A 32 -6.36 -8.22 -0.80
CA VAL A 32 -6.17 -9.22 0.25
C VAL A 32 -7.48 -9.93 0.57
N ASN A 33 -8.58 -9.19 0.73
CA ASN A 33 -9.87 -9.80 1.03
C ASN A 33 -10.37 -10.73 -0.09
N GLU A 34 -10.21 -10.31 -1.35
CA GLU A 34 -10.54 -11.11 -2.53
C GLU A 34 -9.66 -12.35 -2.63
N ALA A 35 -8.36 -12.21 -2.36
CA ALA A 35 -7.40 -13.30 -2.42
C ALA A 35 -7.61 -14.34 -1.30
N MET A 36 -8.08 -13.91 -0.13
CA MET A 36 -8.44 -14.81 0.98
C MET A 36 -9.81 -15.46 0.80
N SER A 37 -10.73 -14.82 0.07
CA SER A 37 -12.09 -15.33 -0.16
C SER A 37 -12.19 -16.28 -1.35
N ASN A 38 -11.23 -16.23 -2.28
CA ASN A 38 -11.21 -17.06 -3.48
C ASN A 38 -9.90 -17.86 -3.54
N PRO A 39 -9.91 -19.09 -4.08
CA PRO A 39 -8.66 -19.81 -4.34
C PRO A 39 -7.80 -19.00 -5.30
N THR A 40 -6.71 -18.46 -4.76
CA THR A 40 -5.79 -17.55 -5.46
C THR A 40 -4.43 -18.22 -5.57
N ASP A 41 -3.79 -18.04 -6.72
CA ASP A 41 -2.48 -18.62 -7.00
C ASP A 41 -1.42 -18.11 -6.01
N GLU A 42 -0.54 -18.99 -5.56
CA GLU A 42 0.51 -18.68 -4.58
C GLU A 42 1.41 -17.53 -5.07
N VAL A 43 1.69 -17.48 -6.38
CA VAL A 43 2.49 -16.41 -6.99
C VAL A 43 1.82 -15.04 -6.82
N VAL A 44 0.49 -14.98 -6.85
CA VAL A 44 -0.25 -13.73 -6.65
C VAL A 44 -0.19 -13.30 -5.19
N LEU A 45 -0.28 -14.25 -4.26
CA LEU A 45 -0.17 -13.98 -2.82
C LEU A 45 1.23 -13.51 -2.43
N SER A 46 2.29 -14.14 -2.93
CA SER A 46 3.67 -13.70 -2.70
C SER A 46 3.90 -12.28 -3.22
N ARG A 47 3.43 -11.97 -4.44
CA ARG A 47 3.55 -10.61 -5.00
C ARG A 47 2.78 -9.59 -4.17
N LEU A 48 1.55 -9.92 -3.79
CA LEU A 48 0.73 -9.06 -2.94
C LEU A 48 1.40 -8.83 -1.57
N HIS A 49 2.06 -9.84 -1.03
CA HIS A 49 2.85 -9.72 0.20
C HIS A 49 4.07 -8.78 0.02
N ASP A 50 4.85 -8.94 -1.05
CA ASP A 50 5.95 -8.02 -1.38
C ASP A 50 5.46 -6.57 -1.57
N ASP A 51 4.37 -6.37 -2.33
CA ASP A 51 3.77 -5.05 -2.56
C ASP A 51 3.30 -4.40 -1.24
N LEU A 52 2.69 -5.19 -0.33
CA LEU A 52 2.30 -4.73 1.01
C LEU A 52 3.51 -4.38 1.88
N GLN A 53 4.62 -5.11 1.77
CA GLN A 53 5.85 -4.82 2.51
C GLN A 53 6.46 -3.50 2.03
N GLU A 54 6.55 -3.29 0.72
CA GLU A 54 7.04 -2.04 0.14
C GLU A 54 6.13 -0.87 0.55
N TYR A 55 4.81 -1.04 0.44
CA TYR A 55 3.85 -0.03 0.87
C TYR A 55 3.96 0.31 2.36
N SER A 56 4.18 -0.70 3.22
CA SER A 56 4.41 -0.49 4.65
C SER A 56 5.67 0.35 4.91
N ALA A 57 6.76 0.10 4.18
CA ALA A 57 7.98 0.91 4.26
C ALA A 57 7.72 2.37 3.84
N LEU A 58 6.95 2.59 2.76
CA LEU A 58 6.58 3.92 2.29
C LEU A 58 5.72 4.68 3.30
N VAL A 59 4.78 4.00 3.97
CA VAL A 59 3.96 4.59 5.04
C VAL A 59 4.81 5.02 6.23
N VAL A 60 5.83 4.22 6.60
CA VAL A 60 6.76 4.59 7.68
C VAL A 60 7.63 5.79 7.29
N GLU A 61 8.15 5.82 6.07
CA GLU A 61 8.93 6.96 5.55
C GLU A 61 8.11 8.25 5.54
N HIS A 62 6.83 8.17 5.16
CA HIS A 62 5.92 9.30 5.07
C HIS A 62 5.03 9.47 6.31
N ALA A 63 5.34 8.81 7.43
CA ALA A 63 4.51 8.82 8.65
C ALA A 63 4.13 10.23 9.15
N HIS A 64 4.98 11.21 8.87
CA HIS A 64 4.79 12.61 9.27
C HIS A 64 3.61 13.33 8.58
N ILE A 65 3.12 12.83 7.43
CA ILE A 65 1.94 13.41 6.74
C ILE A 65 0.62 12.85 7.26
N PHE A 66 0.66 11.76 8.05
CA PHE A 66 -0.53 11.11 8.58
C PHE A 66 -0.94 11.71 9.93
N PRO A 67 -2.25 11.81 10.20
CA PRO A 67 -2.74 11.96 11.57
C PRO A 67 -2.30 10.76 12.43
N VAL A 68 -1.88 11.00 13.68
CA VAL A 68 -1.33 9.96 14.57
C VAL A 68 -2.28 8.75 14.74
N GLU A 69 -3.58 9.02 14.92
CA GLU A 69 -4.60 7.97 15.07
C GLU A 69 -4.80 7.15 13.78
N GLU A 70 -4.72 7.81 12.63
CA GLU A 70 -4.84 7.17 11.33
C GLU A 70 -3.61 6.31 11.03
N LEU A 71 -2.41 6.83 11.29
CA LEU A 71 -1.17 6.09 11.11
C LEU A 71 -1.16 4.79 11.93
N ALA A 72 -1.56 4.86 13.20
CA ALA A 72 -1.66 3.69 14.05
C ALA A 72 -2.64 2.64 13.49
N THR A 73 -3.78 3.10 12.96
CA THR A 73 -4.78 2.25 12.33
C THR A 73 -4.25 1.60 11.05
N VAL A 74 -3.59 2.37 10.18
CA VAL A 74 -2.99 1.88 8.93
C VAL A 74 -1.90 0.84 9.21
N GLN A 75 -1.00 1.11 10.17
CA GLN A 75 0.05 0.18 10.56
C GLN A 75 -0.50 -1.13 11.14
N GLN A 76 -1.51 -1.05 12.02
CA GLN A 76 -2.16 -2.25 12.56
C GLN A 76 -2.80 -3.09 11.45
N ASN A 77 -3.54 -2.46 10.55
CA ASN A 77 -4.19 -3.17 9.45
C ASN A 77 -3.19 -3.75 8.45
N LEU A 78 -2.09 -3.04 8.15
CA LEU A 78 -1.02 -3.56 7.31
C LEU A 78 -0.38 -4.81 7.90
N ALA A 79 -0.13 -4.83 9.21
CA ALA A 79 0.41 -6.01 9.88
C ALA A 79 -0.54 -7.22 9.79
N LEU A 80 -1.85 -6.99 9.85
CA LEU A 80 -2.85 -8.04 9.65
C LEU A 80 -2.85 -8.54 8.21
N MET A 81 -2.91 -7.63 7.23
CA MET A 81 -2.90 -7.95 5.80
C MET A 81 -1.65 -8.72 5.37
N LEU A 82 -0.47 -8.34 5.86
CA LEU A 82 0.79 -9.06 5.61
C LEU A 82 0.75 -10.48 6.16
N ASN A 83 0.19 -10.66 7.36
CA ASN A 83 0.06 -11.99 7.96
C ASN A 83 -0.96 -12.86 7.21
N ASP A 84 -2.04 -12.27 6.71
CA ASP A 84 -3.04 -12.98 5.91
C ASP A 84 -2.47 -13.41 4.56
N ALA A 85 -1.78 -12.52 3.85
CA ALA A 85 -1.10 -12.85 2.59
C ALA A 85 -0.09 -13.99 2.78
N ARG A 86 0.74 -13.91 3.82
CA ARG A 86 1.72 -14.95 4.17
C ARG A 86 1.09 -16.29 4.55
N LYS A 87 -0.08 -16.30 5.19
CA LYS A 87 -0.79 -17.55 5.53
C LYS A 87 -1.45 -18.20 4.33
N GLY A 88 -1.82 -17.40 3.33
CA GLY A 88 -2.32 -17.89 2.05
C GLY A 88 -1.23 -18.59 1.23
N GLU A 89 0.02 -18.16 1.38
CA GLU A 89 1.19 -18.88 0.85
C GLU A 89 1.37 -20.19 1.65
N THR A 90 1.06 -21.32 1.03
CA THR A 90 1.34 -22.64 1.60
C THR A 90 2.85 -22.80 1.76
N PRO A 91 3.38 -23.17 2.94
CA PRO A 91 4.77 -23.59 3.02
C PRO A 91 4.92 -24.95 2.30
N ASP A 92 5.77 -24.98 1.28
CA ASP A 92 6.25 -26.22 0.62
C ASP A 92 6.87 -27.20 1.63
#